data_AF-A0A949ZVC4-F1
#
_entry.id   AF-A0A949ZVC4-F1
#
_cell.length_a   1.000
_cell.length_b   1.000
_cell.length_c   1.000
_cell.angle_alpha   90.00
_cell.angle_beta   90.00
_cell.angle_gamma   90.00
#
_symmetry.space_group_name_H-M   'P 1'
#
loop_
_entity.id
_entity.type
_entity.pdbx_description
1 polymer ?
#
loop_
_entity_poly.entity_id
_entity_poly.type
_entity_poly.pdbx_seq_one_letter_code
_entity_poly.pdbx_strand_id
1 'polypeptide(L)' 'MEFSRELRNDVLAGDITLSIRLWRRPRVKPGGRYRVGPGQIEVDFIELVPFAAISRADVRRAGEPDRETLR' A
#
# COMPACT_ATOMS: atom_id res chain seq x y z
N MET A 1 -0.06 -8.49 -5.06
CA MET A 1 -0.49 -7.29 -4.31
C MET A 1 -1.99 -7.17 -4.52
N GLU A 2 -2.77 -6.94 -3.47
CA GLU A 2 -4.20 -6.69 -3.60
C GLU A 2 -4.56 -5.47 -2.75
N PHE A 3 -5.44 -4.63 -3.27
CA PHE A 3 -6.07 -3.51 -2.56
C PHE A 3 -7.55 -3.86 -2.36
N SER A 4 -8.09 -3.43 -1.21
CA SER A 4 -9.53 -3.45 -0.94
C SER A 4 -10.28 -2.73 -2.07
N ARG A 5 -11.52 -3.12 -2.33
CA ARG A 5 -12.25 -2.64 -3.52
C ARG A 5 -12.43 -1.12 -3.49
N GLU A 6 -12.58 -0.59 -2.29
CA GLU A 6 -12.80 0.81 -1.97
C GLU A 6 -11.58 1.67 -2.35
N LEU A 7 -10.36 1.16 -2.14
CA LEU A 7 -9.12 1.91 -2.40
C LEU A 7 -8.64 1.84 -3.86
N ARG A 8 -9.19 0.95 -4.69
CA ARG A 8 -8.66 0.72 -6.05
C ARG A 8 -8.75 1.95 -6.93
N ASN A 9 -9.86 2.70 -6.85
CA ASN A 9 -10.05 3.88 -7.68
C ASN A 9 -9.04 4.96 -7.32
N ASP A 10 -8.87 5.25 -6.02
CA ASP A 10 -7.95 6.27 -5.52
C ASP A 10 -6.49 5.90 -5.78
N VAL A 11 -6.13 4.61 -5.71
CA VAL A 11 -4.80 4.12 -6.12
C VAL A 11 -4.57 4.33 -7.62
N LEU A 12 -5.56 4.01 -8.46
CA LEU A 12 -5.45 4.16 -9.91
C LEU A 12 -5.48 5.63 -10.36
N ALA A 13 -6.17 6.50 -9.61
CA ALA A 13 -6.16 7.93 -9.82
C ALA A 13 -4.83 8.58 -9.39
N GLY A 14 -4.04 7.90 -8.55
CA GLY A 14 -2.80 8.42 -7.99
C GLY A 14 -2.98 9.22 -6.71
N ASP A 15 -4.18 9.25 -6.14
CA ASP A 15 -4.47 9.89 -4.85
C ASP A 15 -3.84 9.10 -3.70
N ILE A 16 -3.78 7.76 -3.84
CA ILE A 16 -3.06 6.87 -2.92
C ILE A 16 -1.82 6.32 -3.61
N THR A 17 -0.66 6.70 -3.08
CA THR A 17 0.66 6.28 -3.58
C THR A 17 1.45 5.44 -2.58
N LEU A 18 0.93 5.26 -1.37
CA LEU A 18 1.56 4.47 -0.31
C LEU A 18 0.71 3.25 0.00
N SER A 19 1.35 2.11 0.24
CA SER A 19 0.69 0.95 0.81
C SER A 19 1.55 0.35 1.91
N ILE A 20 0.95 0.02 3.03
CA ILE A 20 1.62 -0.64 4.15
C ILE A 20 1.19 -2.11 4.15
N ARG A 21 2.13 -3.02 4.29
CA ARG A 21 1.88 -4.46 4.19
C ARG A 21 2.65 -5.23 5.25
N LEU A 22 1.94 -6.08 5.99
CA LEU A 22 2.55 -7.04 6.91
C LEU A 22 2.76 -8.37 6.19
N TRP A 23 4.00 -8.73 5.91
CA TRP A 23 4.34 -10.01 5.28
C TRP A 23 5.40 -10.77 6.06
N ARG A 24 5.30 -12.11 6.06
CA ARG A 24 6.39 -13.00 6.51
C ARG A 24 7.58 -13.01 5.54
N ARG A 25 7.32 -12.79 4.25
CA ARG A 25 8.33 -12.71 3.17
C ARG A 25 7.85 -11.69 2.11
N PRO A 26 8.75 -10.90 1.49
CA PRO A 26 8.37 -9.96 0.44
C PRO A 26 7.59 -10.63 -0.69
N ARG A 27 6.42 -10.09 -1.03
CA ARG A 27 5.59 -10.56 -2.17
C ARG A 27 5.65 -9.64 -3.39
N VAL A 28 6.26 -8.46 -3.23
CA VAL A 28 6.46 -7.48 -4.30
C VAL A 28 7.91 -7.02 -4.29
N LYS A 29 8.36 -6.43 -5.41
CA LYS A 29 9.72 -5.89 -5.59
C LYS A 29 9.66 -4.51 -6.27
N PRO A 30 10.63 -3.62 -6.01
CA PRO A 30 10.82 -2.40 -6.79
C PRO A 30 10.94 -2.70 -8.30
N GLY A 31 10.39 -1.83 -9.14
CA GLY A 31 10.21 -2.02 -10.59
C GLY A 31 9.17 -3.08 -10.97
N GLY A 32 8.53 -3.75 -10.00
CA GLY A 32 7.50 -4.74 -10.25
C GLY A 32 6.17 -4.09 -10.61
N ARG A 33 5.51 -4.60 -11.66
CA ARG A 33 4.16 -4.18 -12.06
C ARG A 33 3.10 -5.14 -11.55
N TYR A 34 2.04 -4.61 -10.96
CA TYR A 34 0.99 -5.40 -10.32
C TYR A 34 -0.40 -4.87 -10.70
N ARG A 35 -1.33 -5.79 -10.96
CA ARG A 35 -2.71 -5.42 -11.27
C ARG A 35 -3.43 -4.88 -10.04
N VAL A 36 -4.22 -3.84 -10.25
CA VAL A 36 -5.13 -3.25 -9.27
C VAL A 36 -6.47 -3.04 -9.97
N GLY A 37 -7.42 -3.95 -9.76
CA GLY A 37 -8.69 -3.92 -10.48
C GLY A 37 -8.48 -3.93 -12.02
N PRO A 38 -9.04 -2.94 -12.75
CA PRO A 38 -8.87 -2.84 -14.21
C PRO A 38 -7.51 -2.28 -14.65
N GLY A 39 -6.72 -1.71 -13.74
CA GLY A 39 -5.44 -1.07 -14.05
C GLY A 39 -4.24 -1.80 -13.47
N GLN A 40 -3.09 -1.15 -13.54
CA GLN A 40 -1.84 -1.63 -12.96
C GLN A 40 -1.07 -0.48 -12.32
N ILE A 41 -0.27 -0.81 -11.32
CA ILE A 41 0.71 0.08 -10.72
C ILE A 41 2.10 -0.51 -10.86
N GLU A 42 3.12 0.34 -10.77
CA GLU A 42 4.51 -0.06 -10.59
C GLU A 42 4.91 0.28 -9.15
N VAL A 43 5.63 -0.64 -8.50
CA VAL A 43 6.22 -0.36 -7.18
C VAL A 43 7.57 0.30 -7.39
N ASP A 44 7.72 1.54 -6.95
CA ASP A 44 8.95 2.31 -7.06
C ASP A 44 9.97 1.97 -5.95
N PHE A 45 9.48 1.78 -4.73
CA PHE A 45 10.29 1.61 -3.54
C PHE A 45 9.63 0.69 -2.50
N ILE A 46 10.45 -0.01 -1.71
CA ILE A 46 10.02 -0.82 -0.57
C ILE A 46 11.00 -0.61 0.57
N GLU A 47 10.46 -0.35 1.76
CA GLU A 47 11.22 -0.27 3.00
C GLU A 47 10.60 -1.16 4.06
N LEU A 48 11.45 -1.84 4.84
CA LEU A 48 11.04 -2.55 6.03
C LEU A 48 11.19 -1.62 7.23
N VAL A 49 10.06 -1.22 7.81
CA VAL A 49 10.02 -0.38 9.01
C VAL A 49 9.40 -1.14 10.18
N PRO A 50 9.80 -0.86 11.44
CA PRO A 50 9.08 -1.36 12.60
C PRO A 50 7.63 -0.86 12.58
N PHE A 51 6.67 -1.72 12.95
CA PHE A 51 5.25 -1.31 12.98
C PHE A 51 5.03 -0.05 13.83
N ALA A 52 5.82 0.12 14.90
CA ALA A 52 5.79 1.29 15.78
C ALA A 52 6.12 2.61 15.05
N ALA A 53 6.98 2.58 14.04
CA ALA A 53 7.43 3.75 13.28
C ALA A 53 6.37 4.30 12.30
N ILE A 54 5.34 3.51 11.97
CA ILE A 54 4.25 3.95 11.10
C ILE A 54 3.48 5.09 11.78
N SER A 55 3.50 6.26 11.16
CA SER A 55 2.82 7.44 11.69
C SER A 55 1.34 7.46 11.33
N ARG A 56 0.57 8.34 11.99
CA ARG A 56 -0.82 8.62 11.57
C ARG A 56 -0.90 9.26 10.18
N ALA A 57 0.15 9.95 9.74
CA ALA A 57 0.20 10.53 8.40
C ALA A 57 0.35 9.43 7.34
N ASP A 58 1.18 8.42 7.60
CA ASP A 58 1.37 7.27 6.69
C ASP A 58 0.07 6.48 6.51
N VAL A 59 -0.63 6.22 7.61
CA VAL A 59 -1.93 5.53 7.61
C VAL A 59 -2.94 6.27 6.73
N ARG A 60 -3.10 7.58 6.93
CA ARG A 60 -4.00 8.41 6.10
C ARG A 60 -3.56 8.44 4.64
N ARG A 61 -2.26 8.53 4.38
CA ARG A 61 -1.70 8.52 3.02
C ARG A 61 -1.94 7.17 2.32
N ALA A 62 -2.02 6.08 3.08
CA ALA A 62 -2.37 4.76 2.56
C ALA A 62 -3.89 4.57 2.34
N GLY A 63 -4.71 5.57 2.68
CA GLY A 63 -6.17 5.52 2.58
C GLY A 63 -6.84 4.74 3.71
N GLU A 64 -6.09 4.40 4.77
CA GLU A 64 -6.60 3.60 5.87
C GLU A 64 -7.12 4.51 7.00
N PRO A 65 -8.17 4.11 7.72
CA PRO A 65 -8.78 4.95 8.76
C PRO A 65 -7.91 5.03 10.02
N ASP A 66 -7.24 3.94 10.37
CA ASP A 66 -6.40 3.83 11.56
C ASP A 66 -5.31 2.75 11.41
N ARG A 67 -4.43 2.70 12.41
CA ARG A 67 -3.33 1.72 12.45
C ARG A 67 -3.82 0.30 12.73
N GLU A 68 -5.01 0.13 13.30
CA GLU A 68 -5.53 -1.21 13.61
C GLU A 68 -5.92 -1.93 12.34
N THR A 69 -6.43 -1.20 11.34
CA THR A 69 -6.75 -1.69 9.99
C THR A 69 -5.53 -2.26 9.24
N LEU A 70 -4.30 -1.95 9.68
CA LEU A 70 -3.06 -2.44 9.09
C LEU A 70 -2.62 -3.83 9.60
N ARG A 71 -3.32 -4.40 10.58
CA ARG A 71 -3.00 -5.71 11.20
C ARG A 71 -3.75 -6.85 10.53
#